data_AF-A0A330HRM6-F1
#
_entry.id   AF-A0A330HRM6-F1
#
_cell.length_a   1.000
_cell.length_b   1.000
_cell.length_c   1.000
_cell.angle_alpha   90.00
_cell.angle_beta   90.00
_cell.angle_gamma   90.00
#
_symmetry.space_group_name_H-M   'P 1'
#
loop_
_entity.id
_entity.type
_entity.pdbx_description
1 polymer ?
#
loop_
_entity_poly.entity_id
_entity_poly.type
_entity_poly.pdbx_seq_one_letter_code
_entity_poly.pdbx_strand_id
1 'polypeptide(L)'
;MKAGLNARRFRAEVVDGPPRAGAWKAKTVNIFDGDIWIGAYTRNYPSFGIETFEPFELDGAWYALYSSDYTATRVMSLPDCKDLGGEEPAPGGFCPVELYVPRYRKIRYRLRATGEQKEQWSFEARADKFTVPEDDDHSYGWAIGPWLSLTTGFVAGCIWGDDYTWKVQVFDLSEAAKGKIVRDDRFGHVALADKMSLADSLDFDRHMPDWELRATIIRRERRDVATGKLVDPYDE
;
A
#
# COMPACT_ATOMS: atom_id res chain seq x y z
N MET A 1 -1.01 18.67 20.43
CA MET A 1 -0.69 17.30 20.88
C MET A 1 -0.87 16.37 19.67
N LYS A 2 0.19 15.80 19.09
CA LYS A 2 0.12 14.93 17.89
C LYS A 2 -0.38 13.53 18.29
N ALA A 3 -1.67 13.38 18.58
CA ALA A 3 -2.25 12.09 18.95
C ALA A 3 -2.18 11.11 17.75
N GLY A 4 -1.60 9.93 17.96
CA GLY A 4 -1.89 8.72 17.17
C GLY A 4 -1.57 8.76 15.68
N LEU A 5 -0.42 9.31 15.28
CA LEU A 5 -0.04 9.41 13.87
C LEU A 5 0.31 8.08 13.20
N ASN A 6 0.63 7.02 13.95
CA ASN A 6 0.93 5.74 13.34
C ASN A 6 -0.35 4.92 13.14
N ALA A 7 -0.79 4.82 11.88
CA ALA A 7 -1.96 4.03 11.51
C ALA A 7 -1.63 2.53 11.38
N ARG A 8 -0.37 2.11 11.57
CA ARG A 8 0.09 0.72 11.44
C ARG A 8 0.20 0.08 12.82
N ARG A 9 -0.61 -0.96 13.05
CA ARG A 9 -0.52 -1.83 14.24
C ARG A 9 0.64 -2.81 14.15
N PHE A 10 0.80 -3.44 12.99
CA PHE A 10 1.82 -4.47 12.76
C PHE A 10 3.04 -3.88 12.04
N ARG A 11 4.22 -4.39 12.37
CA ARG A 11 5.50 -4.01 11.75
C ARG A 11 6.32 -5.24 11.36
N ALA A 12 7.25 -5.05 10.43
CA ALA A 12 8.14 -6.11 9.96
C ALA A 12 9.62 -5.80 10.26
N GLU A 13 10.29 -6.77 10.88
CA GLU A 13 11.74 -7.00 10.99
C GLU A 13 12.30 -7.77 9.78
N VAL A 14 13.45 -7.43 9.19
CA VAL A 14 14.11 -8.31 8.20
C VAL A 14 15.48 -8.73 8.68
N VAL A 15 15.71 -10.05 8.64
CA VAL A 15 17.02 -10.65 8.92
C VAL A 15 17.43 -11.55 7.78
N ASP A 16 18.75 -11.67 7.57
CA ASP A 16 19.28 -12.56 6.54
C ASP A 16 18.92 -14.02 6.86
N GLY A 17 18.42 -14.73 5.85
CA GLY A 17 18.16 -16.16 5.94
C GLY A 17 19.46 -16.96 5.84
N PRO A 18 19.47 -18.22 6.31
CA PRO A 18 20.61 -19.10 6.14
C PRO A 18 20.91 -19.31 4.64
N PRO A 19 22.18 -19.33 4.23
CA PRO A 19 22.55 -19.55 2.83
C PRO A 19 22.06 -20.93 2.35
N ARG A 20 21.54 -21.00 1.12
CA ARG A 20 21.21 -22.25 0.42
C ARG A 20 22.05 -22.36 -0.84
N ALA A 21 22.71 -23.51 -1.03
CA ALA A 21 23.52 -23.75 -2.22
C ALA A 21 22.62 -23.84 -3.47
N GLY A 22 22.98 -23.12 -4.54
CA GLY A 22 22.27 -23.14 -5.82
C GLY A 22 20.95 -22.34 -5.86
N ALA A 23 20.62 -21.59 -4.81
CA ALA A 23 19.44 -20.71 -4.76
C ALA A 23 19.84 -19.28 -4.42
N TRP A 24 18.97 -18.32 -4.73
CA TRP A 24 19.10 -16.96 -4.24
C TRP A 24 19.13 -16.93 -2.71
N LYS A 25 19.85 -15.95 -2.16
CA LYS A 25 19.82 -15.70 -0.71
C LYS A 25 18.38 -15.37 -0.32
N ALA A 26 17.87 -16.03 0.71
CA ALA A 26 16.56 -15.78 1.24
C ALA A 26 16.62 -14.77 2.40
N LYS A 27 15.51 -14.11 2.67
CA LYS A 27 15.33 -13.23 3.83
C LYS A 27 14.20 -13.75 4.71
N THR A 28 14.36 -13.62 6.02
CA THR A 28 13.27 -13.88 6.96
C THR A 28 12.64 -12.54 7.33
N VAL A 29 11.34 -12.43 7.12
CA VAL A 29 10.52 -11.28 7.50
C VAL A 29 9.81 -11.65 8.80
N ASN A 30 10.25 -11.07 9.91
CA ASN A 30 9.64 -11.21 11.23
C ASN A 30 8.50 -10.22 11.39
N ILE A 31 7.36 -10.65 11.91
CA ILE A 31 6.16 -9.83 12.07
C ILE A 31 5.91 -9.61 13.56
N PHE A 32 5.61 -8.36 13.92
CA PHE A 32 5.37 -7.93 15.29
C PHE A 32 4.03 -7.19 15.43
N ASP A 33 3.33 -7.43 16.54
CA ASP A 33 2.23 -6.61 17.04
C ASP A 33 2.77 -5.73 18.18
N GLY A 34 3.03 -4.45 17.89
CA GLY A 34 3.86 -3.62 18.76
C GLY A 34 5.27 -4.20 18.91
N ASP A 35 5.61 -4.65 20.11
CA ASP A 35 6.91 -5.28 20.43
C ASP A 35 6.85 -6.81 20.54
N ILE A 36 5.66 -7.40 20.37
CA ILE A 36 5.46 -8.84 20.49
C ILE A 36 5.67 -9.47 19.12
N TRP A 37 6.63 -10.39 19.00
CA TRP A 37 6.79 -11.22 17.81
C TRP A 37 5.61 -12.18 17.68
N ILE A 38 4.94 -12.20 16.52
CA ILE A 38 3.74 -13.02 16.28
C ILE A 38 3.93 -14.07 15.19
N GLY A 39 4.97 -13.93 14.36
CA GLY A 39 5.25 -14.90 13.30
C GLY A 39 6.33 -14.42 12.34
N ALA A 40 6.59 -15.22 11.32
CA ALA A 40 7.54 -14.87 10.27
C ALA A 40 7.25 -15.64 8.99
N TYR A 41 7.74 -15.13 7.87
CA TYR A 41 7.84 -15.88 6.61
C TYR A 41 9.21 -15.72 5.98
N THR A 42 9.58 -16.68 5.14
CA THR A 42 10.81 -16.61 4.34
C THR A 42 10.47 -16.11 2.94
N ARG A 43 11.10 -15.01 2.52
CA ARG A 43 11.11 -14.54 1.14
C ARG A 43 12.26 -15.20 0.39
N ASN A 44 11.99 -15.85 -0.73
CA ASN A 44 13.00 -16.50 -1.58
C ASN A 44 13.77 -15.52 -2.50
N TYR A 45 13.84 -14.23 -2.10
CA TYR A 45 14.58 -13.17 -2.77
C TYR A 45 15.34 -12.31 -1.76
N PRO A 46 16.58 -11.88 -2.05
CA PRO A 46 17.40 -11.15 -1.08
C PRO A 46 17.08 -9.67 -0.95
N SER A 47 16.13 -9.15 -1.72
CA SER A 47 15.76 -7.72 -1.70
C SER A 47 14.30 -7.52 -1.34
N PHE A 48 13.98 -6.30 -0.89
CA PHE A 48 12.62 -5.82 -0.69
C PHE A 48 11.81 -6.57 0.38
N GLY A 49 12.47 -7.01 1.45
CA GLY A 49 11.82 -7.84 2.48
C GLY A 49 10.75 -7.09 3.28
N ILE A 50 11.02 -5.84 3.68
CA ILE A 50 10.10 -5.04 4.49
C ILE A 50 8.98 -4.49 3.61
N GLU A 51 9.35 -4.01 2.43
CA GLU A 51 8.48 -3.37 1.44
C GLU A 51 7.45 -4.35 0.86
N THR A 52 7.69 -5.65 0.98
CA THR A 52 6.77 -6.71 0.57
C THR A 52 5.97 -7.30 1.73
N PHE A 53 5.74 -6.51 2.78
CA PHE A 53 4.77 -6.76 3.85
C PHE A 53 3.93 -5.50 4.09
N GLU A 54 2.62 -5.56 3.85
CA GLU A 54 1.71 -4.43 4.05
C GLU A 54 0.46 -4.87 4.84
N PRO A 55 0.36 -4.49 6.13
CA PRO A 55 -0.79 -4.81 6.96
C PRO A 55 -1.97 -3.88 6.68
N PHE A 56 -3.18 -4.43 6.74
CA PHE A 56 -4.42 -3.68 6.52
C PHE A 56 -5.58 -4.30 7.31
N GLU A 57 -6.62 -3.48 7.56
CA GLU A 57 -7.81 -3.90 8.30
C GLU A 57 -9.04 -3.88 7.38
N LEU A 58 -9.80 -4.96 7.36
CA LEU A 58 -11.11 -5.03 6.70
C LEU A 58 -12.14 -5.57 7.69
N ASP A 59 -13.25 -4.83 7.85
CA ASP A 59 -14.39 -5.20 8.69
C ASP A 59 -14.03 -5.64 10.12
N GLY A 60 -13.04 -4.98 10.74
CA GLY A 60 -12.59 -5.27 12.10
C GLY A 60 -11.58 -6.41 12.23
N ALA A 61 -11.22 -7.06 11.12
CA ALA A 61 -10.22 -8.12 11.05
C ALA A 61 -8.94 -7.63 10.36
N TRP A 62 -7.80 -8.14 10.80
CA TRP A 62 -6.49 -7.74 10.29
C TRP A 62 -5.91 -8.77 9.34
N TYR A 63 -5.30 -8.27 8.29
CA TYR A 63 -4.65 -9.03 7.23
C TYR A 63 -3.32 -8.39 6.87
N ALA A 64 -2.51 -9.09 6.09
CA ALA A 64 -1.39 -8.47 5.38
C ALA A 64 -1.25 -9.02 3.97
N LEU A 65 -0.99 -8.12 3.03
CA LEU A 65 -0.39 -8.52 1.76
C LEU A 65 1.07 -8.84 2.04
N TYR A 66 1.54 -9.95 1.49
CA TYR A 66 2.93 -10.34 1.65
C TYR A 66 3.44 -11.12 0.44
N SER A 67 4.75 -11.20 0.30
CA SER A 67 5.37 -11.95 -0.79
C SER A 67 6.53 -12.82 -0.29
N SER A 68 6.22 -14.08 0.01
CA SER A 68 7.22 -15.12 0.34
C SER A 68 7.90 -15.68 -0.91
N ASP A 69 7.20 -15.66 -2.05
CA ASP A 69 7.78 -16.00 -3.35
C ASP A 69 7.99 -14.74 -4.18
N TYR A 70 9.16 -14.60 -4.79
CA TYR A 70 9.54 -13.45 -5.60
C TYR A 70 8.53 -13.13 -6.71
N THR A 71 7.74 -14.10 -7.16
CA THR A 71 6.85 -13.99 -8.32
C THR A 71 5.36 -13.97 -7.97
N ALA A 72 5.02 -13.86 -6.69
CA ALA A 72 3.62 -13.87 -6.24
C ALA A 72 3.40 -12.99 -4.99
N THR A 73 2.20 -12.40 -4.93
CA THR A 73 1.65 -11.77 -3.73
C THR A 73 0.55 -12.64 -3.15
N ARG A 74 0.54 -12.74 -1.82
CA ARG A 74 -0.44 -13.52 -1.06
C ARG A 74 -1.03 -12.67 0.05
N VAL A 75 -2.08 -13.17 0.68
CA VAL A 75 -2.72 -12.56 1.84
C VAL A 75 -2.68 -13.52 3.03
N MET A 76 -2.29 -13.00 4.19
CA MET A 76 -2.35 -13.72 5.46
C MET A 76 -3.33 -13.06 6.42
N SER A 77 -3.89 -13.83 7.36
CA SER A 77 -4.56 -13.27 8.53
C SER A 77 -3.55 -12.87 9.60
N LEU A 78 -3.92 -11.85 10.38
CA LEU A 78 -3.16 -11.38 11.55
C LEU A 78 -4.10 -11.32 12.77
N PRO A 79 -3.59 -11.61 13.99
CA PRO A 79 -2.18 -11.83 14.33
C PRO A 79 -1.69 -13.28 14.22
N ASP A 80 -2.50 -14.23 13.73
CA ASP A 80 -2.14 -15.66 13.69
C ASP A 80 -1.19 -16.04 12.54
N CYS A 81 -0.86 -15.10 11.65
CA CYS A 81 0.07 -15.24 10.53
C CYS A 81 -0.25 -16.42 9.60
N LYS A 82 -1.54 -16.77 9.48
CA LYS A 82 -1.98 -17.87 8.61
C LYS A 82 -2.10 -17.40 7.16
N ASP A 83 -1.40 -18.07 6.25
CA ASP A 83 -1.61 -17.90 4.80
C ASP A 83 -3.04 -18.29 4.43
N LEU A 84 -3.76 -17.36 3.82
CA LEU A 84 -5.14 -17.57 3.36
C LEU A 84 -5.20 -17.92 1.87
N GLY A 85 -4.20 -17.53 1.08
CA GLY A 85 -4.20 -17.67 -0.38
C GLY A 85 -3.69 -16.44 -1.11
N GLY A 86 -3.95 -16.38 -2.40
CA GLY A 86 -3.63 -15.25 -3.27
C GLY A 86 -3.14 -15.72 -4.62
N GLU A 87 -2.09 -15.09 -5.13
CA GLU A 87 -1.45 -15.51 -6.36
C GLU A 87 -0.62 -16.77 -6.15
N GLU A 88 -0.54 -17.59 -7.19
CA GLU A 88 0.36 -18.73 -7.24
C GLU A 88 1.67 -18.34 -7.94
N PRO A 89 2.84 -18.74 -7.42
CA PRO A 89 4.12 -18.49 -8.05
C PRO A 89 4.18 -18.98 -9.49
N ALA A 90 4.83 -18.21 -10.37
CA ALA A 90 4.98 -18.56 -11.77
C ALA A 90 6.33 -18.06 -12.32
N PRO A 91 6.99 -18.81 -13.23
CA PRO A 91 8.27 -18.38 -13.81
C PRO A 91 8.23 -17.02 -14.54
N GLY A 92 7.05 -16.61 -15.03
CA GLY A 92 6.80 -15.31 -15.65
C GLY A 92 5.91 -14.40 -14.79
N GLY A 93 5.84 -14.66 -13.49
CA GLY A 93 4.99 -13.92 -12.57
C GLY A 93 5.42 -12.47 -12.37
N PHE A 94 4.56 -11.72 -11.71
CA PHE A 94 4.86 -10.35 -11.32
C PHE A 94 5.77 -10.38 -10.09
N CYS A 95 6.82 -9.58 -10.11
CA CYS A 95 7.84 -9.55 -9.08
C CYS A 95 7.62 -8.36 -8.14
N PRO A 96 6.82 -8.49 -7.07
CA PRO A 96 6.53 -7.38 -6.18
C PRO A 96 7.80 -6.91 -5.47
N VAL A 97 8.05 -5.61 -5.51
CA VAL A 97 9.11 -4.92 -4.77
C VAL A 97 8.54 -4.03 -3.67
N GLU A 98 7.30 -3.58 -3.80
CA GLU A 98 6.64 -2.78 -2.79
C GLU A 98 5.13 -3.02 -2.82
N LEU A 99 4.51 -3.15 -1.64
CA LEU A 99 3.08 -3.33 -1.45
C LEU A 99 2.53 -2.14 -0.65
N TYR A 100 1.33 -1.68 -1.01
CA TYR A 100 0.71 -0.56 -0.31
C TYR A 100 -0.81 -0.67 -0.30
N VAL A 101 -1.41 -0.51 0.88
CA VAL A 101 -2.87 -0.43 1.04
C VAL A 101 -3.18 0.92 1.67
N PRO A 102 -3.78 1.87 0.92
CA PRO A 102 -4.05 3.20 1.44
C PRO A 102 -4.98 3.12 2.63
N ARG A 103 -4.61 3.89 3.66
CA ARG A 103 -5.40 4.05 4.88
C ARG A 103 -5.91 5.48 4.97
N TYR A 104 -7.15 5.62 5.42
CA TYR A 104 -7.82 6.90 5.59
C TYR A 104 -8.58 6.94 6.90
N ARG A 105 -8.88 8.14 7.38
CA ARG A 105 -9.82 8.36 8.48
C ARG A 105 -10.86 9.37 8.05
N LYS A 106 -12.07 9.22 8.60
CA LYS A 106 -13.17 10.14 8.36
C LYS A 106 -13.12 11.28 9.36
N ILE A 107 -13.10 12.50 8.86
CA ILE A 107 -13.24 13.71 9.66
C ILE A 107 -14.65 14.23 9.44
N ARG A 108 -15.42 14.34 10.53
CA ARG A 108 -16.78 14.83 10.49
C ARG A 108 -16.81 16.23 11.06
N TYR A 109 -17.41 17.15 10.31
CA TYR A 109 -17.67 18.53 10.70
C TYR A 109 -19.15 18.66 10.99
N ARG A 110 -19.51 19.40 12.05
CA ARG A 110 -20.87 19.79 12.34
C ARG A 110 -20.92 21.30 12.48
N LEU A 111 -21.65 21.98 11.60
CA LEU A 111 -21.98 23.39 11.82
C LEU A 111 -22.82 23.51 13.08
N ARG A 112 -22.39 24.31 14.06
CA ARG A 112 -23.15 24.50 15.30
C ARG A 112 -24.45 25.26 15.05
N ALA A 113 -24.41 26.24 14.13
CA ALA A 113 -25.55 27.10 13.82
C ALA A 113 -26.71 26.37 13.12
N THR A 114 -26.41 25.46 12.19
CA THR A 114 -27.44 24.79 11.37
C THR A 114 -27.61 23.30 11.71
N GLY A 115 -26.64 22.71 12.40
CA GLY A 115 -26.57 21.27 12.62
C GLY A 115 -26.10 20.47 11.39
N GLU A 116 -25.82 21.12 10.26
CA GLU A 116 -25.34 20.50 9.03
C GLU A 116 -24.06 19.70 9.29
N GLN A 117 -24.00 18.48 8.76
CA GLN A 117 -22.83 17.61 8.87
C GLN A 117 -22.11 17.48 7.53
N LYS A 118 -20.78 17.56 7.56
CA LYS A 118 -19.91 17.29 6.41
C LYS A 118 -18.90 16.21 6.77
N GLU A 119 -18.49 15.42 5.80
CA GLU A 119 -17.45 14.40 5.96
C GLU A 119 -16.31 14.68 4.98
N GLN A 120 -15.07 14.57 5.46
CA GLN A 120 -13.86 14.59 4.65
C GLN A 120 -13.01 13.35 4.96
N TRP A 121 -12.34 12.82 3.95
CA TRP A 121 -11.38 11.73 4.13
C TRP A 121 -9.96 12.30 4.19
N SER A 122 -9.21 11.89 5.21
CA SER A 122 -7.79 12.22 5.38
C SER A 122 -6.99 10.93 5.28
N PHE A 123 -6.11 10.87 4.28
CA PHE A 123 -5.26 9.71 4.03
C PHE A 123 -3.97 9.77 4.85
N GLU A 124 -3.45 8.60 5.22
CA GLU A 124 -2.22 8.45 6.02
C GLU A 124 -1.03 9.13 5.36
N ALA A 125 -0.86 8.99 4.04
CA ALA A 125 0.22 9.62 3.27
C ALA A 125 0.22 11.16 3.34
N ARG A 126 -0.85 11.79 3.83
CA ARG A 126 -0.98 13.24 4.04
C ARG A 126 -1.25 13.61 5.50
N ALA A 127 -1.11 12.66 6.44
CA ALA A 127 -1.49 12.87 7.83
C ALA A 127 -0.64 13.95 8.52
N ASP A 128 0.60 14.13 8.08
CA ASP A 128 1.54 15.15 8.56
C ASP A 128 1.16 16.57 8.12
N LYS A 129 0.55 16.71 6.95
CA LYS A 129 0.10 17.99 6.37
C LYS A 129 -1.30 18.40 6.84
N PHE A 130 -2.06 17.47 7.40
CA PHE A 130 -3.40 17.75 7.86
C PHE A 130 -3.40 18.49 9.21
N THR A 131 -3.78 19.77 9.17
CA THR A 131 -4.07 20.56 10.37
C THR A 131 -5.56 20.57 10.62
N VAL A 132 -5.98 20.12 11.82
CA VAL A 132 -7.36 20.34 12.27
C VAL A 132 -7.49 21.84 12.57
N PRO A 133 -8.49 22.54 12.02
CA PRO A 133 -8.79 23.90 12.44
C PRO A 133 -9.00 23.95 13.96
N GLU A 134 -8.55 25.03 14.61
CA GLU A 134 -8.86 25.21 16.04
C GLU A 134 -10.39 25.21 16.22
N ASP A 135 -10.86 24.51 17.25
CA ASP A 135 -12.27 24.52 17.65
C ASP A 135 -12.56 25.93 18.20
N ASP A 136 -13.03 26.83 17.33
CA ASP A 136 -13.62 28.07 17.80
C ASP A 136 -15.07 27.81 18.21
N ASP A 137 -15.46 28.37 19.35
CA ASP A 137 -16.75 28.10 20.00
C ASP A 137 -17.96 28.64 19.18
N HIS A 138 -17.69 29.22 18.00
CA HIS A 138 -18.63 30.03 17.24
C HIS A 138 -19.01 29.46 15.88
N SER A 139 -18.29 28.45 15.34
CA SER A 139 -18.56 28.00 13.96
C SER A 139 -18.78 26.48 13.79
N TYR A 140 -17.86 25.62 14.24
CA TYR A 140 -17.90 24.18 13.95
C TYR A 140 -17.62 23.31 15.18
N GLY A 141 -18.16 22.09 15.20
CA GLY A 141 -17.63 20.99 16.01
C GLY A 141 -17.04 19.94 15.09
N TRP A 142 -16.00 19.22 15.53
CA TRP A 142 -15.38 18.18 14.70
C TRP A 142 -15.13 16.88 15.46
N ALA A 143 -15.14 15.76 14.73
CA ALA A 143 -14.81 14.44 15.24
C ALA A 143 -13.94 13.69 14.22
N ILE A 144 -12.89 13.03 14.71
CA ILE A 144 -12.00 12.21 13.87
C ILE A 144 -12.29 10.75 14.16
N GLY A 145 -12.64 9.99 13.12
CA GLY A 145 -12.86 8.55 13.19
C GLY A 145 -11.55 7.75 13.27
N PRO A 146 -11.65 6.41 13.41
CA PRO A 146 -10.50 5.53 13.37
C PRO A 146 -9.85 5.51 11.98
N TRP A 147 -8.64 4.96 11.90
CA TRP A 147 -8.03 4.57 10.63
C TRP A 147 -8.78 3.38 10.04
N LEU A 148 -8.98 3.43 8.73
CA LEU A 148 -9.64 2.42 7.91
C LEU A 148 -8.78 2.16 6.69
N SER A 149 -8.68 0.91 6.24
CA SER A 149 -8.05 0.59 4.96
C SER A 149 -9.06 0.63 3.82
N LEU A 150 -8.57 0.92 2.62
CA LEU A 150 -9.33 0.64 1.40
C LEU A 150 -9.36 -0.86 1.10
N THR A 151 -10.38 -1.29 0.35
CA THR A 151 -10.40 -2.60 -0.32
C THR A 151 -9.61 -2.59 -1.65
N THR A 152 -8.83 -1.54 -1.89
CA THR A 152 -7.96 -1.40 -3.06
C THR A 152 -6.52 -1.34 -2.56
N GLY A 153 -5.70 -2.29 -3.00
CA GLY A 153 -4.26 -2.32 -2.76
C GLY A 153 -3.48 -1.96 -4.02
N PHE A 154 -2.20 -1.73 -3.85
CA PHE A 154 -1.27 -1.39 -4.93
C PHE A 154 0.00 -2.23 -4.79
N VAL A 155 0.62 -2.48 -5.92
CA VAL A 155 1.92 -3.12 -5.99
C VAL A 155 2.81 -2.42 -7.00
N ALA A 156 4.07 -2.21 -6.63
CA ALA A 156 5.13 -1.87 -7.55
C ALA A 156 6.00 -3.11 -7.78
N GLY A 157 6.47 -3.30 -9.01
CA GLY A 157 7.33 -4.43 -9.35
C GLY A 157 7.56 -4.57 -10.84
N CYS A 158 8.31 -5.57 -11.24
CA CYS A 158 8.54 -5.87 -12.65
C CYS A 158 7.78 -7.13 -13.09
N ILE A 159 7.61 -7.28 -14.40
CA ILE A 159 7.33 -8.60 -14.97
C ILE A 159 8.69 -9.26 -15.16
N TRP A 160 8.79 -10.57 -14.90
CA TRP A 160 10.04 -11.28 -15.09
C TRP A 160 10.65 -11.02 -16.48
N GLY A 161 11.92 -10.59 -16.53
CA GLY A 161 12.62 -10.21 -17.75
C GLY A 161 12.54 -8.72 -18.13
N ASP A 162 11.81 -7.91 -17.36
CA ASP A 162 11.69 -6.46 -17.52
C ASP A 162 12.25 -5.74 -16.29
N ASP A 163 13.57 -5.79 -16.13
CA ASP A 163 14.27 -5.27 -14.94
C ASP A 163 14.45 -3.74 -14.97
N TYR A 164 13.92 -3.07 -15.99
CA TYR A 164 14.18 -1.65 -16.24
C TYR A 164 13.07 -0.73 -15.72
N THR A 165 11.86 -1.25 -15.48
CA THR A 165 10.71 -0.47 -15.02
C THR A 165 9.96 -1.14 -13.88
N TRP A 166 9.66 -0.37 -12.82
CA TRP A 166 8.76 -0.81 -11.75
C TRP A 166 7.34 -0.36 -12.10
N LYS A 167 6.52 -1.29 -12.59
CA LYS A 167 5.13 -1.04 -12.95
C LYS A 167 4.26 -0.98 -11.71
N VAL A 168 3.35 -0.02 -11.67
CA VAL A 168 2.31 0.08 -10.65
C VAL A 168 1.06 -0.66 -11.13
N GLN A 169 0.59 -1.61 -10.32
CA GLN A 169 -0.65 -2.37 -10.56
C GLN A 169 -1.56 -2.33 -9.33
N VAL A 170 -2.82 -2.71 -9.53
CA VAL A 170 -3.89 -2.58 -8.54
C VAL A 170 -4.34 -3.96 -8.07
N PHE A 171 -4.58 -4.10 -6.77
CA PHE A 171 -5.26 -5.24 -6.18
C PHE A 171 -6.70 -4.89 -5.78
N ASP A 172 -7.64 -5.75 -6.12
CA ASP A 172 -8.93 -5.85 -5.43
C ASP A 172 -8.77 -6.77 -4.20
N LEU A 173 -9.05 -6.21 -3.02
CA LEU A 173 -8.95 -6.86 -1.70
C LEU A 173 -10.32 -7.14 -1.08
N SER A 174 -11.42 -6.93 -1.81
CA SER A 174 -12.79 -7.13 -1.30
C SER A 174 -13.08 -8.58 -0.85
N GLU A 175 -12.33 -9.56 -1.38
CA GLU A 175 -12.41 -10.97 -0.98
C GLU A 175 -11.17 -11.47 -0.22
N ALA A 176 -10.35 -10.57 0.34
CA ALA A 176 -9.11 -10.93 1.04
C ALA A 176 -9.33 -11.91 2.22
N ALA A 177 -10.44 -11.77 2.95
CA ALA A 177 -10.85 -12.68 4.03
C ALA A 177 -11.03 -14.14 3.58
N LYS A 178 -11.27 -14.36 2.28
CA LYS A 178 -11.41 -15.68 1.66
C LYS A 178 -10.10 -16.16 1.01
N GLY A 179 -9.00 -15.43 1.21
CA GLY A 179 -7.72 -15.74 0.58
C GLY A 179 -7.62 -15.36 -0.89
N LYS A 180 -8.50 -14.46 -1.37
CA LYS A 180 -8.51 -14.04 -2.77
C LYS A 180 -8.06 -12.60 -2.91
N ILE A 181 -7.10 -12.39 -3.80
CA ILE A 181 -6.72 -11.07 -4.31
C ILE A 181 -6.76 -11.13 -5.83
N VAL A 182 -7.20 -10.06 -6.47
CA VAL A 182 -7.22 -9.96 -7.94
C VAL A 182 -6.32 -8.80 -8.34
N ARG A 183 -5.23 -9.10 -9.07
CA ARG A 183 -4.35 -8.07 -9.63
C ARG A 183 -4.78 -7.70 -11.04
N ASP A 184 -4.82 -6.41 -11.33
CA ASP A 184 -5.03 -5.91 -12.68
C ASP A 184 -4.15 -4.70 -12.99
N ASP A 185 -4.02 -4.42 -14.28
CA ASP A 185 -3.23 -3.34 -14.87
C ASP A 185 -4.12 -2.21 -15.42
N ARG A 186 -5.22 -1.87 -14.74
CA ARG A 186 -6.21 -0.88 -15.22
C ARG A 186 -5.65 0.51 -15.57
N PHE A 187 -4.46 0.86 -15.08
CA PHE A 187 -3.77 2.11 -15.43
C PHE A 187 -2.82 1.98 -16.64
N GLY A 188 -2.70 0.78 -17.22
CA GLY A 188 -1.70 0.46 -18.23
C GLY A 188 -0.28 0.47 -17.68
N HIS A 189 0.69 0.76 -18.55
CA HIS A 189 2.10 0.87 -18.15
C HIS A 189 2.36 2.20 -17.42
N VAL A 190 2.29 2.16 -16.09
CA VAL A 190 2.70 3.28 -15.22
C VAL A 190 3.96 2.89 -14.48
N ALA A 191 5.09 3.48 -14.86
CA ALA A 191 6.37 3.29 -14.19
C ALA A 191 6.46 4.16 -12.92
N LEU A 192 6.79 3.55 -11.79
CA LEU A 192 7.03 4.22 -10.53
C LEU A 192 8.14 5.27 -10.69
N ALA A 193 7.96 6.42 -10.02
CA ALA A 193 8.96 7.47 -10.00
C ALA A 193 10.26 6.98 -9.34
N ASP A 194 11.41 7.36 -9.91
CA ASP A 194 12.71 6.96 -9.34
C ASP A 194 12.89 7.59 -7.95
N LYS A 195 13.44 6.81 -7.01
CA LYS A 195 13.70 7.20 -5.60
C LYS A 195 12.46 7.66 -4.81
N MET A 196 11.28 7.27 -5.26
CA MET A 196 10.02 7.53 -4.56
C MET A 196 9.40 6.19 -4.16
N SER A 197 8.86 6.11 -2.95
CA SER A 197 8.08 4.94 -2.53
C SER A 197 6.78 4.86 -3.31
N LEU A 198 6.18 3.67 -3.37
CA LEU A 198 4.83 3.48 -3.91
C LEU A 198 3.81 4.34 -3.16
N ALA A 199 3.93 4.41 -1.83
CA ALA A 199 3.05 5.22 -1.00
C ALA A 199 3.16 6.73 -1.30
N ASP A 200 4.37 7.24 -1.53
CA ASP A 200 4.60 8.66 -1.86
C ASP A 200 4.22 9.01 -3.31
N SER A 201 4.21 8.00 -4.18
CA SER A 201 3.83 8.16 -5.59
C SER A 201 2.32 8.20 -5.80
N LEU A 202 1.53 7.85 -4.78
CA LEU A 202 0.08 7.73 -4.86
C LEU A 202 -0.59 8.70 -3.90
N ASP A 203 -1.43 9.56 -4.46
CA ASP A 203 -2.12 10.58 -3.72
C ASP A 203 -3.63 10.46 -3.92
N PHE A 204 -4.36 10.35 -2.82
CA PHE A 204 -5.79 10.08 -2.84
C PHE A 204 -6.61 11.26 -2.38
N ASP A 205 -7.70 11.51 -3.09
CA ASP A 205 -8.67 12.54 -2.73
C ASP A 205 -10.11 12.06 -2.90
N ARG A 206 -10.95 12.54 -2.00
CA ARG A 206 -12.40 12.46 -2.09
C ARG A 206 -12.96 13.78 -1.58
N HIS A 207 -13.11 14.73 -2.49
CA HIS A 207 -13.45 16.12 -2.15
C HIS A 207 -14.87 16.29 -1.59
N MET A 208 -15.81 15.39 -1.90
CA MET A 208 -17.18 15.42 -1.35
C MET A 208 -17.69 13.99 -1.13
N PRO A 209 -18.67 13.79 -0.21
CA PRO A 209 -19.22 12.47 0.09
C PRO A 209 -19.75 11.73 -1.14
N ASP A 210 -20.27 12.45 -2.14
CA ASP A 210 -20.86 11.83 -3.34
C ASP A 210 -19.84 11.63 -4.47
N TRP A 211 -18.59 12.10 -4.30
CA TRP A 211 -17.56 11.93 -5.32
C TRP A 211 -16.91 10.56 -5.18
N GLU A 212 -16.59 9.97 -6.32
CA GLU A 212 -15.77 8.77 -6.39
C GLU A 212 -14.36 9.06 -5.89
N LEU A 213 -13.73 8.04 -5.30
CA LEU A 213 -12.33 8.11 -4.88
C LEU A 213 -11.45 8.30 -6.12
N ARG A 214 -10.56 9.30 -6.06
CA ARG A 214 -9.57 9.57 -7.10
C ARG A 214 -8.17 9.33 -6.58
N ALA A 215 -7.28 8.97 -7.49
CA ALA A 215 -5.86 8.84 -7.26
C ALA A 215 -5.09 9.69 -8.27
N THR A 216 -4.18 10.53 -7.78
CA THR A 216 -3.12 11.15 -8.55
C THR A 216 -1.88 10.27 -8.44
N ILE A 217 -1.24 9.97 -9.56
CA ILE A 217 -0.08 9.07 -9.62
C ILE A 217 1.13 9.84 -10.17
N ILE A 218 2.21 9.90 -9.39
CA ILE A 218 3.49 10.42 -9.83
C ILE A 218 4.24 9.30 -10.54
N ARG A 219 4.69 9.54 -11.78
CA ARG A 219 5.33 8.52 -12.62
C ARG A 219 6.65 8.97 -13.22
N ARG A 220 7.50 8.01 -13.58
CA ARG A 220 8.72 8.21 -14.36
C ARG A 220 8.41 8.22 -15.85
N GLU A 221 8.91 9.21 -16.57
CA GLU A 221 8.88 9.26 -18.05
C GLU A 221 10.24 9.69 -18.60
N ARG A 222 10.58 9.18 -19.79
CA ARG A 222 11.69 9.69 -20.60
C ARG A 222 11.14 10.28 -21.88
N ARG A 223 11.64 11.46 -22.26
CA ARG A 223 11.23 12.16 -23.47
C ARG A 223 12.44 12.65 -24.23
N ASP A 224 12.34 12.56 -25.55
CA ASP A 224 13.28 13.22 -26.44
C ASP A 224 13.12 14.73 -26.28
N VAL A 225 14.21 15.43 -25.96
CA VAL A 225 14.16 16.86 -25.63
C VAL A 225 13.86 17.72 -26.85
N ALA A 226 14.29 17.29 -28.04
CA ALA A 226 14.10 18.06 -29.27
C ALA A 226 12.65 18.00 -29.78
N THR A 227 11.99 16.86 -29.63
CA THR A 227 10.67 16.58 -30.21
C THR A 227 9.56 16.48 -29.17
N GLY A 228 9.89 16.32 -27.88
CA GLY A 228 8.93 16.09 -26.79
C GLY A 228 8.29 14.69 -26.81
N LYS A 229 8.68 13.83 -27.76
CA LYS A 229 8.13 12.48 -27.89
C LYS A 229 8.53 11.61 -26.69
N LEU A 230 7.59 10.78 -26.24
CA LEU A 230 7.88 9.74 -25.25
C LEU A 230 8.89 8.76 -25.86
N VAL A 231 9.96 8.48 -25.12
CA VAL A 231 10.93 7.44 -25.48
C VAL A 231 10.45 6.17 -24.81
N ASP A 232 10.20 5.13 -25.61
CA ASP A 232 9.88 3.82 -25.07
C ASP A 232 11.09 3.30 -24.29
N PRO A 233 10.92 2.84 -23.04
CA PRO A 233 12.03 2.26 -22.28
C PRO A 233 12.69 1.05 -22.95
N TYR A 234 12.04 0.41 -23.95
CA TYR A 234 12.59 -0.73 -24.70
C TYR A 234 13.20 -0.37 -26.06
N ASP A 235 13.16 0.90 -26.48
CA ASP A 235 13.73 1.35 -27.76
C ASP A 235 15.25 1.66 -27.68
N GLU A 236 15.90 1.40 -26.54
CA GLU A 236 17.35 1.58 -26.30
C GLU A 236 18.06 0.25 -26.00
#